data_AF-A0A2U0DQW6-F1
#
_entry.id   AF-A0A2U0DQW6-F1
#
_cell.length_a   1.000
_cell.length_b   1.000
_cell.length_c   1.000
_cell.angle_alpha   90.00
_cell.angle_beta   90.00
_cell.angle_gamma   90.00
#
_symmetry.space_group_name_H-M   'P 1'
#
loop_
_entity.id
_entity.type
_entity.pdbx_description
1 polymer ?
#
loop_
_entity_poly.entity_id
_entity_poly.type
_entity_poly.pdbx_seq_one_letter_code
_entity_poly.pdbx_strand_id
1 'polypeptide(L)'
;MPDKKYSTADIASALGKNERTIRRWIADLISIEGGKYTVSEEVAELLRKKASADTSADTLRTPPDTEENEDFPYVEYFTAQEYEEFKKRITEYPFLKEQIENSKEHLKAMENQIEYFRNSYNKQLEIHENLVHSVKNFTDNLVQRNFIEAKEKGLDKG
;
A
#
# COMPACT_ATOMS: atom_id res chain seq x y z
N MET A 1 -13.43 23.74 -13.36
CA MET A 1 -14.84 24.19 -13.40
C MET A 1 -15.72 22.95 -13.24
N PRO A 2 -16.77 22.94 -12.42
CA PRO A 2 -17.67 21.79 -12.34
C PRO A 2 -18.40 21.58 -13.67
N ASP A 3 -18.42 20.35 -14.17
CA ASP A 3 -19.13 19.98 -15.40
C ASP A 3 -20.62 20.26 -15.26
N LYS A 4 -21.08 21.34 -15.90
CA LYS A 4 -22.50 21.69 -15.92
C LYS A 4 -23.24 20.72 -16.85
N LYS A 5 -24.11 19.89 -16.27
CA LYS A 5 -24.98 18.98 -17.02
C LYS A 5 -26.25 19.73 -17.46
N TYR A 6 -26.70 19.47 -18.67
CA TYR A 6 -27.92 20.04 -19.25
C TYR A 6 -28.91 18.93 -19.59
N SER A 7 -30.18 19.12 -19.22
CA SER A 7 -31.28 18.23 -19.61
C SER A 7 -31.85 18.61 -20.98
N THR A 8 -32.64 17.71 -21.58
CA THR A 8 -33.37 17.99 -22.82
C THR A 8 -34.33 19.18 -22.68
N ALA A 9 -34.89 19.39 -21.49
CA ALA A 9 -35.75 20.53 -21.18
C ALA A 9 -34.97 21.86 -21.11
N ASP A 10 -33.74 21.83 -20.59
CA ASP A 10 -32.87 23.01 -20.52
C ASP A 10 -32.44 23.45 -21.93
N ILE A 11 -32.07 22.49 -22.77
CA ILE A 11 -31.67 22.73 -24.16
C ILE A 11 -32.87 23.25 -24.97
N ALA A 12 -34.05 22.65 -24.78
CA ALA A 12 -35.29 23.08 -25.42
C ALA A 12 -35.62 24.55 -25.10
N SER A 13 -35.51 24.92 -23.82
CA SER A 13 -35.75 26.28 -23.34
C SER A 13 -34.73 27.28 -23.89
N ALA A 14 -33.44 26.92 -23.94
CA ALA A 14 -32.38 27.77 -24.46
C ALA A 14 -32.49 28.04 -25.97
N LEU A 15 -32.97 27.05 -26.74
CA LEU A 15 -33.08 27.14 -28.20
C LEU A 15 -34.49 27.56 -28.68
N GLY A 16 -35.44 27.75 -27.76
CA GLY A 16 -36.83 28.06 -28.09
C GLY A 16 -37.52 26.96 -28.92
N LYS A 17 -37.16 25.69 -28.68
CA LYS A 17 -37.70 24.52 -29.40
C LYS A 17 -38.44 23.59 -28.45
N ASN A 18 -39.29 22.72 -29.02
CA ASN A 18 -39.94 21.67 -28.25
C ASN A 18 -38.91 20.57 -27.89
N GLU A 19 -39.00 20.05 -26.66
CA GLU A 19 -38.20 18.93 -26.18
C GLU A 19 -38.26 17.70 -27.10
N ARG A 20 -39.41 17.41 -27.72
CA ARG A 20 -39.54 16.33 -28.71
C ARG A 20 -38.61 16.52 -29.91
N THR A 21 -38.43 17.77 -30.35
CA THR A 21 -37.52 18.10 -31.46
C THR A 21 -36.07 17.89 -31.06
N ILE A 22 -35.70 18.28 -29.83
CA ILE A 22 -34.36 18.07 -29.27
C ILE A 22 -34.05 16.57 -29.17
N ARG A 23 -34.98 15.76 -28.66
CA ARG A 23 -34.83 14.30 -28.57
C ARG A 23 -34.64 13.66 -29.94
N ARG A 24 -35.36 14.13 -30.96
CA ARG A 24 -35.18 13.64 -32.34
C ARG A 24 -33.79 13.95 -32.88
N TRP A 25 -33.31 15.18 -32.71
CA TRP A 25 -31.96 15.56 -33.14
C TRP A 25 -30.88 14.75 -32.42
N ILE A 26 -31.04 14.49 -31.12
CA ILE A 26 -30.10 13.62 -30.38
C ILE A 26 -30.10 12.20 -30.97
N ALA A 27 -31.26 11.67 -31.35
CA ALA A 27 -31.37 10.35 -31.99
C ALA A 27 -30.75 10.32 -33.39
N ASP A 28 -30.79 11.42 -34.14
CA ASP A 28 -30.11 11.55 -35.43
C ASP A 28 -28.57 11.59 -35.27
N LEU A 29 -28.10 12.09 -34.12
CA LEU A 29 -26.67 12.22 -33.80
C LEU A 29 -26.08 10.98 -33.13
N ILE A 30 -26.89 10.20 -32.40
CA ILE A 30 -26.45 9.02 -31.62
C ILE A 30 -27.52 7.92 -31.72
N SER A 31 -27.12 6.75 -32.18
CA SER A 31 -27.94 5.53 -32.19
C SER A 31 -27.27 4.42 -31.38
N ILE A 32 -28.10 3.53 -30.82
CA ILE A 32 -27.64 2.37 -30.05
C ILE A 32 -28.21 1.12 -30.72
N GLU A 33 -27.35 0.35 -31.37
CA GLU A 33 -27.72 -0.90 -32.03
C GLU A 33 -26.92 -2.06 -31.41
N GLY A 34 -27.62 -3.05 -30.84
CA GLY A 34 -26.98 -4.26 -30.30
C GLY A 34 -25.95 -4.01 -29.18
N GLY A 35 -26.12 -2.93 -28.41
CA GLY A 35 -25.17 -2.54 -27.36
C GLY A 35 -23.94 -1.77 -27.86
N LYS A 36 -23.89 -1.42 -29.15
CA LYS A 36 -22.87 -0.55 -29.72
C LYS A 36 -23.44 0.84 -29.98
N TYR A 37 -22.68 1.87 -29.63
CA TYR A 37 -23.00 3.26 -29.95
C TYR A 37 -22.49 3.59 -31.35
N THR A 38 -23.36 4.12 -32.19
CA THR A 38 -23.00 4.76 -33.46
C THR A 38 -23.30 6.24 -33.37
N VAL A 39 -22.38 7.08 -33.85
CA VAL A 39 -22.48 8.53 -33.74
C VAL A 39 -22.26 9.18 -35.11
N SER A 40 -22.82 10.37 -35.33
CA SER A 40 -22.59 11.16 -36.55
C SER A 40 -21.15 11.68 -36.62
N GLU A 41 -20.68 12.09 -37.80
CA GLU A 41 -19.33 12.64 -37.98
C GLU A 41 -19.08 13.88 -37.11
N GLU A 42 -20.09 14.75 -36.95
CA GLU A 42 -19.98 15.94 -36.10
C GLU A 42 -19.69 15.57 -34.64
N VAL A 43 -20.37 14.55 -34.12
CA VAL A 43 -20.12 14.05 -32.75
C VAL A 43 -18.77 13.35 -32.69
N ALA A 44 -18.37 12.63 -33.74
CA ALA A 44 -17.05 12.01 -33.82
C ALA A 44 -15.91 13.06 -33.81
N GLU A 45 -16.05 14.17 -34.54
CA GLU A 45 -15.10 15.29 -34.53
C GLU A 45 -15.01 15.94 -33.15
N LEU A 46 -16.14 16.17 -32.49
CA LEU A 46 -16.17 16.68 -31.12
C LEU A 46 -15.48 15.72 -30.13
N LEU A 47 -15.68 14.41 -30.29
CA LEU A 47 -15.00 13.40 -29.47
C LEU A 47 -13.50 13.32 -29.78
N ARG A 48 -13.08 13.48 -31.05
CA ARG A 48 -11.66 13.59 -31.43
C ARG A 48 -11.02 14.83 -30.81
N LYS A 49 -11.71 15.98 -30.84
CA LYS A 49 -11.24 17.22 -30.21
C LYS A 49 -11.15 17.07 -28.69
N LYS A 50 -12.14 16.42 -28.07
CA LYS A 50 -12.10 16.11 -26.63
C LYS A 50 -10.95 15.15 -26.30
N ALA A 51 -10.73 14.12 -27.12
CA ALA A 51 -9.61 13.23 -26.96
C ALA A 51 -8.27 13.97 -27.06
N SER A 52 -8.11 14.90 -28.03
CA SER A 52 -6.91 15.74 -28.14
C SER A 52 -6.72 16.71 -26.95
N ALA A 53 -7.81 17.13 -26.30
CA ALA A 53 -7.73 17.91 -25.07
C ALA A 53 -7.38 17.04 -23.86
N ASP A 54 -7.94 15.83 -23.76
CA ASP A 54 -7.61 14.86 -22.70
C ASP A 54 -6.18 14.28 -22.84
N THR A 55 -5.62 14.26 -24.06
CA THR A 55 -4.21 13.83 -24.28
C THR A 55 -3.17 14.86 -23.83
N SER A 56 -3.58 16.06 -23.41
CA SER A 56 -2.68 16.97 -22.70
C SER A 56 -2.23 16.43 -21.32
N ALA A 57 -2.90 15.39 -20.80
CA ALA A 57 -2.48 14.67 -19.60
C ALA A 57 -1.82 13.30 -19.88
N ASP A 58 -2.09 12.65 -21.03
CA ASP A 58 -1.69 11.26 -21.30
C ASP A 58 -0.76 11.07 -22.52
N THR A 59 -0.33 12.14 -23.18
CA THR A 59 0.75 12.07 -24.17
C THR A 59 1.81 13.14 -23.90
N LEU A 60 2.81 12.76 -23.10
CA LEU A 60 4.21 13.13 -23.33
C LEU A 60 4.69 12.55 -24.67
N ARG A 61 4.01 12.88 -25.78
CA ARG A 61 4.58 12.79 -27.11
C ARG A 61 5.11 14.16 -27.42
N THR A 62 6.41 14.21 -27.65
CA THR A 62 7.18 15.35 -28.11
C THR A 62 6.38 16.16 -29.15
N PRO A 63 6.28 17.49 -29.00
CA PRO A 63 5.67 18.33 -30.04
C PRO A 63 6.43 18.14 -31.37
N PRO A 64 5.81 18.33 -32.54
CA PRO A 64 6.59 18.64 -33.73
C PRO A 64 7.31 19.96 -33.46
N ASP A 65 8.64 19.99 -33.70
CA ASP A 65 9.51 21.15 -33.50
C ASP A 65 9.02 22.35 -34.33
N THR A 66 8.06 23.11 -33.82
CA THR A 66 7.63 24.38 -34.45
C THR A 66 7.00 25.32 -33.44
N GLU A 67 7.55 25.41 -32.23
CA GLU A 67 7.38 26.60 -31.40
C GLU A 67 8.74 26.95 -30.79
N GLU A 68 9.28 28.09 -31.22
CA GLU A 68 10.44 28.76 -30.63
C GLU A 68 10.14 28.99 -29.15
N ASN A 69 10.69 28.14 -28.29
CA ASN A 69 10.64 28.34 -26.84
C ASN A 69 11.62 29.47 -26.49
N GLU A 70 11.09 30.70 -26.42
CA GLU A 70 11.71 31.81 -25.69
C GLU A 70 11.75 31.45 -24.18
N ASP A 71 12.91 31.68 -23.55
CA ASP A 71 13.22 31.61 -22.10
C ASP A 71 13.86 30.36 -21.46
N PHE A 72 14.44 29.43 -22.23
CA PHE A 72 15.52 28.57 -21.70
C PHE A 72 16.73 28.58 -22.65
N PRO A 73 17.85 29.26 -22.29
CA PRO A 73 18.96 29.46 -23.21
C PRO A 73 19.74 28.18 -23.54
N TYR A 74 19.49 27.07 -22.82
CA TYR A 74 20.15 25.78 -23.06
C TYR A 74 19.17 24.64 -22.80
N VAL A 75 19.05 23.73 -23.76
CA VAL A 75 18.37 22.44 -23.61
C VAL A 75 19.44 21.36 -23.45
N GLU A 76 19.63 20.85 -22.23
CA GLU A 76 20.50 19.69 -21.99
C GLU A 76 19.70 18.40 -22.14
N TYR A 77 20.12 17.55 -23.07
CA TYR A 77 19.57 16.22 -23.26
C TYR A 77 20.31 15.23 -22.36
N PHE A 78 19.56 14.31 -21.74
CA PHE A 78 20.18 13.16 -21.08
C PHE A 78 21.02 12.36 -22.07
N THR A 79 22.20 11.95 -21.64
CA THR A 79 22.89 10.84 -22.29
C THR A 79 22.05 9.57 -22.16
N ALA A 80 22.25 8.61 -23.08
CA ALA A 80 21.53 7.33 -23.02
C ALA A 80 21.70 6.62 -21.66
N GLN A 81 22.87 6.75 -21.05
CA GLN A 81 23.16 6.19 -19.73
C GLN A 81 22.35 6.89 -18.62
N GLU A 82 22.29 8.22 -18.62
CA GLU A 82 21.52 8.96 -17.63
C GLU A 82 20.01 8.71 -17.76
N TYR A 83 19.51 8.52 -18.99
CA TYR A 83 18.12 8.17 -19.22
C TYR A 83 17.76 6.79 -18.64
N GLU A 84 18.63 5.79 -18.84
CA GLU A 84 18.42 4.46 -18.23
C GLU A 84 18.54 4.50 -16.71
N GLU A 85 19.48 5.28 -16.15
CA GLU A 85 19.55 5.50 -14.71
C GLU A 85 18.32 6.19 -14.15
N PHE A 86 17.80 7.19 -14.85
CA PHE A 86 16.59 7.91 -14.46
C PHE A 86 15.38 6.97 -14.47
N LYS A 87 15.23 6.16 -15.53
CA LYS A 87 14.20 5.13 -15.62
C LYS A 87 14.31 4.14 -14.46
N LYS A 88 15.52 3.65 -14.16
CA LYS A 88 15.80 2.76 -13.02
C LYS A 88 15.40 3.39 -11.68
N ARG A 89 15.69 4.67 -11.48
CA ARG A 89 15.30 5.41 -10.26
C ARG A 89 13.79 5.55 -10.12
N ILE A 90 13.03 5.66 -11.21
CA ILE A 90 11.57 5.74 -11.14
C ILE A 90 10.96 4.35 -10.90
N THR A 91 11.49 3.30 -11.52
CA THR A 91 10.86 1.98 -11.50
C THR A 91 11.35 1.08 -10.38
N GLU A 92 12.66 1.03 -10.13
CA GLU A 92 13.25 0.04 -9.23
C GLU A 92 13.49 0.58 -7.81
N TYR A 93 13.85 1.85 -7.68
CA TYR A 93 14.20 2.41 -6.37
C TYR A 93 13.01 2.49 -5.39
N PRO A 94 11.76 2.79 -5.82
CA PRO A 94 10.61 2.74 -4.92
C PRO A 94 10.37 1.34 -4.36
N PHE A 95 10.47 0.33 -5.21
CA PHE A 95 10.33 -1.07 -4.82
C PHE A 95 11.43 -1.49 -3.83
N LEU A 96 12.68 -1.11 -4.13
CA LEU A 96 13.80 -1.39 -3.23
C LEU A 96 13.64 -0.69 -1.88
N LYS A 97 13.14 0.55 -1.86
CA LYS A 97 12.86 1.30 -0.63
C LYS A 97 11.77 0.62 0.20
N GLU A 98 10.69 0.16 -0.44
CA GLU A 98 9.62 -0.60 0.21
C GLU A 98 10.16 -1.91 0.81
N GLN A 99 10.98 -2.64 0.05
CA GLN A 99 11.59 -3.88 0.52
C GLN A 99 12.50 -3.65 1.74
N ILE A 100 13.29 -2.57 1.74
CA ILE A 100 14.13 -2.19 2.87
C ILE A 100 13.26 -1.88 4.10
N GLU A 101 12.16 -1.15 3.93
CA GLU A 101 11.29 -0.78 5.05
C GLU A 101 10.59 -2.01 5.64
N ASN A 102 10.04 -2.88 4.80
CA ASN A 102 9.48 -4.16 5.21
C ASN A 102 10.51 -5.03 5.96
N SER A 103 11.76 -5.03 5.49
CA SER A 103 12.85 -5.78 6.15
C SER A 103 13.15 -5.21 7.54
N LYS A 104 13.13 -3.88 7.72
CA LYS A 104 13.32 -3.25 9.04
C LYS A 104 12.18 -3.57 10.00
N GLU A 105 10.93 -3.55 9.53
CA GLU A 105 9.78 -3.92 10.35
C GLU A 105 9.88 -5.38 10.81
N HIS A 106 10.28 -6.28 9.91
CA HIS A 106 10.51 -7.68 10.25
C HIS A 106 11.63 -7.86 11.28
N LEU A 107 12.75 -7.16 11.13
CA LEU A 107 13.85 -7.18 12.10
C LEU A 107 13.39 -6.70 13.47
N LYS A 108 12.64 -5.59 13.53
CA LYS A 108 12.09 -5.07 14.79
C LYS A 108 11.13 -6.07 15.45
N ALA A 109 10.31 -6.77 14.67
CA ALA A 109 9.44 -7.82 15.20
C ALA A 109 10.26 -8.99 15.79
N MET A 110 11.33 -9.41 15.11
CA MET A 110 12.24 -10.44 15.63
C MET A 110 12.94 -9.99 16.92
N GLU A 111 13.41 -8.75 17.00
CA GLU A 111 14.01 -8.20 18.22
C GLU A 111 13.06 -8.29 19.41
N ASN A 112 11.81 -7.88 19.22
CA ASN A 112 10.77 -7.98 20.26
C ASN A 112 10.51 -9.44 20.67
N GLN A 113 10.50 -10.37 19.72
CA GLN A 113 10.35 -11.80 20.01
C GLN A 113 11.53 -12.35 20.82
N ILE A 114 12.76 -11.97 20.46
CA ILE A 114 13.96 -12.37 21.20
C ILE A 114 13.91 -11.84 22.63
N GLU A 115 13.50 -10.59 22.83
CA GLU A 115 13.35 -10.01 24.16
C GLU A 115 12.29 -10.75 24.97
N TYR A 116 11.13 -11.04 24.37
CA TYR A 116 10.09 -11.85 25.00
C TYR A 116 10.61 -13.23 25.43
N PHE A 117 11.30 -13.94 24.55
CA PHE A 117 11.87 -15.25 24.87
C PHE A 117 12.93 -15.17 25.96
N ARG A 118 13.78 -14.14 25.95
CA ARG A 118 14.78 -13.92 27.00
C ARG A 118 14.11 -13.73 28.36
N ASN A 119 13.06 -12.91 28.43
CA ASN A 119 12.32 -12.67 29.66
C ASN A 119 11.58 -13.93 30.14
N SER A 120 10.96 -14.66 29.22
CA SER A 120 10.30 -15.94 29.51
C SER A 120 11.28 -16.97 30.07
N TYR A 121 12.45 -17.10 29.45
CA TYR A 121 13.50 -18.02 29.89
C TYR A 121 14.04 -17.65 31.26
N ASN A 122 14.29 -16.37 31.53
CA ASN A 122 14.73 -15.90 32.85
C ASN A 122 13.70 -16.24 33.94
N LYS A 123 12.40 -16.06 33.65
CA LYS A 123 11.33 -16.45 34.58
C LYS A 123 11.28 -17.96 34.80
N GLN A 124 11.49 -18.74 33.75
CA GLN A 124 11.56 -20.20 33.87
C GLN A 124 12.76 -20.62 34.73
N LEU A 125 13.91 -19.99 34.56
CA LEU A 125 15.09 -20.23 35.37
C LEU A 125 14.82 -19.95 36.86
N GLU A 126 14.21 -18.81 37.18
CA GLU A 126 13.83 -18.45 38.55
C GLU A 126 12.89 -19.51 39.17
N ILE A 127 11.91 -20.00 38.42
CA ILE A 127 11.01 -21.06 38.89
C ILE A 127 11.79 -22.34 39.19
N HIS A 128 12.74 -22.73 38.32
CA HIS A 128 13.57 -23.91 38.54
C HIS A 128 14.49 -23.75 39.76
N GLU A 129 15.11 -22.59 39.96
CA GLU A 129 15.95 -22.31 41.13
C GLU A 129 15.13 -22.41 42.43
N ASN A 130 13.93 -21.83 42.45
CA ASN A 130 13.01 -21.91 43.58
C ASN A 130 12.55 -23.35 43.88
N LEU A 131 12.31 -24.14 42.84
CA LEU A 131 11.96 -25.55 42.98
C LEU A 131 13.12 -26.34 43.59
N VAL A 132 14.35 -26.17 43.07
CA VAL A 132 15.55 -26.82 43.61
C VAL A 132 15.75 -26.47 45.08
N HIS A 133 15.59 -25.19 45.43
CA HIS A 133 15.68 -24.75 46.82
C HIS A 133 14.61 -25.41 47.71
N SER A 134 13.37 -25.50 47.22
CA SER A 134 12.27 -26.14 47.94
C SER A 134 12.50 -27.63 48.16
N VAL A 135 13.00 -28.35 47.15
CA VAL A 135 13.35 -29.78 47.25
C VAL A 135 14.49 -29.99 48.24
N LYS A 136 15.51 -29.12 48.22
CA LYS A 136 16.61 -29.17 49.19
C LYS A 136 16.09 -28.99 50.62
N ASN A 137 15.31 -27.94 50.87
CA ASN A 137 14.73 -27.68 52.20
C ASN A 137 13.85 -28.84 52.67
N PHE A 138 13.05 -29.43 51.78
CA PHE A 138 12.26 -30.61 52.12
C PHE A 138 13.13 -31.81 52.50
N THR A 139 14.20 -32.06 51.74
CA THR A 139 15.15 -33.15 52.00
C THR A 139 15.86 -32.93 53.34
N ASP A 140 16.36 -31.73 53.60
CA ASP A 140 17.03 -31.38 54.86
C ASP A 140 16.09 -31.57 56.07
N ASN A 141 14.82 -31.16 55.94
CA ASN A 141 13.80 -31.38 56.97
C ASN A 141 13.53 -32.88 57.20
N LEU A 142 13.46 -33.69 56.14
CA LEU A 142 13.30 -35.14 56.28
C LEU A 142 14.50 -35.77 56.99
N VAL A 143 15.72 -35.39 56.62
CA VAL A 143 16.94 -35.87 57.28
C VAL A 143 16.94 -35.50 58.76
N GLN A 144 16.59 -34.26 59.10
CA GLN A 144 16.49 -33.81 60.49
C GLN A 144 15.44 -34.61 61.27
N ARG A 145 14.25 -34.81 60.69
CA ARG A 145 13.18 -35.61 61.33
C ARG A 145 13.60 -37.06 61.54
N ASN A 146 14.19 -37.68 60.52
CA ASN A 146 14.68 -39.05 60.60
C ASN A 146 15.77 -39.19 61.67
N PHE A 147 16.66 -38.21 61.79
CA PHE A 147 17.68 -38.19 62.83
C PHE A 147 17.08 -38.09 64.24
N ILE A 148 16.11 -37.20 64.44
CA ILE A 148 15.39 -37.06 65.71
C ILE A 148 14.66 -38.37 66.04
N GLU A 149 13.96 -38.97 65.07
CA GLU A 149 13.23 -40.21 65.26
C GLU A 149 14.17 -41.40 65.58
N ALA A 150 15.33 -41.48 64.92
CA ALA A 150 16.34 -42.50 65.22
C ALA A 150 16.93 -42.33 66.63
N LYS A 151 17.17 -41.09 67.08
CA LYS A 151 17.58 -40.76 68.45
C LYS A 151 16.53 -41.18 69.47
N GLU A 152 15.27 -40.81 69.27
CA GLU A 152 14.15 -41.13 70.16
C GLU A 152 13.92 -42.64 70.28
N LYS A 153 14.08 -43.39 69.19
CA LYS A 153 13.92 -44.85 69.17
C LYS A 153 15.19 -45.62 69.58
N GLY A 154 16.29 -44.93 69.85
CA GLY A 154 17.57 -45.57 70.21
C GLY A 154 18.24 -46.34 69.07
N LEU A 155 17.84 -46.09 67.81
CA LEU A 155 18.36 -46.75 66.60
C LEU A 155 19.71 -46.20 66.14
N ASP A 156 20.16 -45.08 66.73
CA ASP A 156 21.43 -44.40 66.44
C ASP A 156 22.68 -45.08 67.07
N LYS A 157 22.51 -46.17 67.84
CA LYS A 157 23.61 -46.85 68.56
C LYS A 157 24.11 -48.13 67.88
N GLY A 158 23.80 -48.33 66.60
CA GLY A 158 24.22 -49.50 65.80
C GLY A 158 25.49 -49.26 65.01
#